data_AF-T1CZI2-F1
#
_entry.id   AF-T1CZI2-F1
#
_cell.length_a   1.000
_cell.length_b   1.000
_cell.length_c   1.000
_cell.angle_alpha   90.00
_cell.angle_beta   90.00
_cell.angle_gamma   90.00
#
_symmetry.space_group_name_H-M   'P 1'
#
loop_
_entity.id
_entity.type
_entity.pdbx_description
1 polymer ?
#
loop_
_entity_poly.entity_id
_entity_poly.type
_entity_poly.pdbx_seq_one_letter_code
_entity_poly.pdbx_strand_id
1 'polypeptide(L)'
;PTRPGQAMRVEHEYARGGAWAYRAALDVHRAKVFGRCADTTGIAPFERLVDQVMSQPPYRDARRVFWIMDNGSSHRGEACVRRLTHAHPRLVPVHGPVHASWLNQIEIYFSIVQRKALTPNDFTSLQDVAKRLENFERYYESIAKPFEWKFTRADLNALIARMRLATPRSSH
;
A
#
# COMPACT_ATOMS: atom_id res chain seq x y z
N PRO A 1 11.01 -12.42 13.11
CA PRO A 1 10.48 -12.39 11.74
C PRO A 1 9.07 -11.80 11.71
N THR A 2 8.92 -10.58 11.19
CA THR A 2 7.63 -9.89 11.01
C THR A 2 6.80 -10.60 9.94
N ARG A 3 5.59 -11.04 10.28
CA ARG A 3 4.68 -11.75 9.36
C ARG A 3 4.14 -10.78 8.30
N PRO A 4 4.26 -11.09 6.99
CA PRO A 4 3.59 -10.35 5.93
C PRO A 4 2.07 -10.46 5.99
N GLY A 5 1.34 -9.38 5.68
CA GLY A 5 -0.12 -9.40 5.50
C GLY A 5 -0.96 -8.91 6.69
N GLN A 6 -0.36 -8.34 7.73
CA GLN A 6 -1.10 -7.52 8.67
C GLN A 6 -0.94 -6.04 8.28
N ALA A 7 -2.00 -5.44 7.74
CA ALA A 7 -2.15 -3.99 7.81
C ALA A 7 -1.90 -3.57 9.25
N MET A 8 -1.00 -2.61 9.45
CA MET A 8 -0.56 -2.14 10.75
C MET A 8 -1.78 -1.82 11.62
N ARG A 9 -2.08 -2.70 12.58
CA ARG A 9 -2.95 -2.38 13.70
C ARG A 9 -2.03 -1.80 14.76
N VAL A 10 -2.17 -0.50 15.02
CA VAL A 10 -1.63 0.06 16.25
C VAL A 10 -2.60 -0.38 17.34
N GLU A 11 -2.40 -1.58 17.88
CA GLU A 11 -3.17 -2.07 19.03
C GLU A 11 -2.65 -1.32 20.27
N HIS A 12 -3.13 -0.09 20.44
CA HIS A 12 -3.10 0.55 21.74
C HIS A 12 -4.10 -0.19 22.62
N GLU A 13 -3.60 -0.94 23.59
CA GLU A 13 -4.40 -1.48 24.67
C GLU A 13 -4.77 -0.35 25.65
N TYR A 14 -5.46 0.68 25.15
CA TYR A 14 -6.26 1.57 25.96
C TYR A 14 -7.63 0.90 26.09
N ALA A 15 -8.15 0.87 27.33
CA ALA A 15 -9.40 0.20 27.72
C ALA A 15 -10.50 0.31 26.63
N ARG A 16 -10.63 -0.79 25.86
CA ARG A 16 -11.67 -1.13 24.87
C ARG A 16 -12.50 0.06 24.34
N GLY A 17 -11.98 0.74 23.31
CA GLY A 17 -12.62 1.88 22.64
C GLY A 17 -12.81 1.79 21.11
N GLY A 18 -12.57 0.63 20.48
CA GLY A 18 -12.77 0.43 19.03
C GLY A 18 -11.49 0.32 18.19
N ALA A 19 -11.64 -0.04 16.91
CA ALA A 19 -10.53 -0.43 16.03
C ALA A 19 -9.95 0.77 15.24
N TRP A 20 -8.97 1.48 15.81
CA TRP A 20 -8.30 2.58 15.11
C TRP A 20 -7.26 2.07 14.09
N ALA A 21 -7.38 2.50 12.84
CA ALA A 21 -6.57 2.02 11.72
C ALA A 21 -6.01 3.16 10.88
N TYR A 22 -4.70 3.17 10.67
CA TYR A 22 -4.04 4.01 9.69
C TYR A 22 -3.92 3.26 8.36
N ARG A 23 -4.42 3.88 7.28
CA ARG A 23 -4.29 3.38 5.90
C ARG A 23 -3.51 4.41 5.11
N ALA A 24 -2.61 3.94 4.26
CA ALA A 24 -1.85 4.82 3.40
C ALA A 24 -1.70 4.26 1.99
N ALA A 25 -1.57 5.17 1.02
CA ALA A 25 -1.13 4.90 -0.34
C ALA A 25 0.13 5.71 -0.64
N LEU A 26 1.04 5.16 -1.44
CA LEU A 26 2.30 5.80 -1.83
C LEU A 26 2.35 5.88 -3.34
N ASP A 27 2.41 7.10 -3.86
CA ASP A 27 2.84 7.35 -5.23
C ASP A 27 4.36 7.28 -5.29
N VAL A 28 4.86 6.15 -5.80
CA VAL A 28 6.29 5.86 -5.90
C VAL A 28 7.03 6.79 -6.86
N HIS A 29 6.35 7.37 -7.86
CA HIS A 29 6.96 8.29 -8.82
C HIS A 29 7.08 9.70 -8.27
N ARG A 30 6.14 10.12 -7.44
CA ARG A 30 6.13 11.45 -6.83
C ARG A 30 6.67 11.48 -5.42
N ALA A 31 6.98 10.31 -4.85
CA ALA A 31 7.26 10.12 -3.43
C ALA A 31 6.19 10.76 -2.53
N LYS A 32 4.92 10.69 -2.95
CA LYS A 32 3.78 11.32 -2.28
C LYS A 32 2.97 10.30 -1.49
N VAL A 33 2.68 10.60 -0.23
CA VAL A 33 1.91 9.73 0.65
C VAL A 33 0.50 10.28 0.82
N PHE A 34 -0.46 9.37 0.93
CA PHE A 34 -1.84 9.69 1.25
C PHE A 34 -2.24 8.87 2.46
N GLY A 35 -2.26 9.46 3.64
CA GLY A 35 -2.71 8.82 4.86
C GLY A 35 -4.18 9.09 5.18
N ARG A 36 -4.84 8.10 5.82
CA ARG A 36 -6.12 8.26 6.50
C ARG A 36 -6.13 7.44 7.78
N CYS A 37 -6.47 8.10 8.88
CA CYS A 37 -6.87 7.43 10.11
C CYS A 37 -8.38 7.16 10.08
N ALA A 38 -8.80 5.98 10.53
CA ALA A 38 -10.20 5.58 10.62
C ALA A 38 -10.46 4.86 11.95
N ASP A 39 -11.68 5.00 12.46
CA ASP A 39 -12.23 4.32 13.65
C ASP A 39 -12.57 2.83 13.41
N THR A 40 -12.46 2.40 12.17
CA THR A 40 -12.86 1.07 11.70
C THR A 40 -11.86 0.52 10.69
N THR A 41 -11.81 -0.80 10.61
CA THR A 41 -11.14 -1.52 9.52
C THR A 41 -12.17 -2.00 8.50
N GLY A 42 -11.74 -2.34 7.28
CA GLY A 42 -12.60 -2.99 6.30
C GLY A 42 -12.64 -2.25 4.96
N ILE A 43 -13.68 -2.57 4.18
CA ILE A 43 -13.86 -2.13 2.80
C ILE A 43 -14.07 -0.61 2.73
N ALA A 44 -15.02 -0.06 3.48
CA ALA A 44 -15.36 1.35 3.37
C ALA A 44 -14.19 2.31 3.74
N PRO A 45 -13.43 2.10 4.83
CA PRO A 45 -12.23 2.89 5.08
C PRO A 45 -11.16 2.78 3.98
N PHE A 46 -11.05 1.60 3.35
CA PHE A 46 -10.14 1.40 2.22
C PHE A 46 -10.59 2.18 0.97
N GLU A 47 -11.87 2.08 0.60
CA GLU A 47 -12.41 2.82 -0.55
C GLU A 47 -12.30 4.33 -0.36
N ARG A 48 -12.51 4.86 0.85
CA ARG A 48 -12.29 6.30 1.14
C ARG A 48 -10.86 6.75 0.90
N LEU A 49 -9.86 5.89 1.11
CA LEU A 49 -8.47 6.18 0.75
C LEU A 49 -8.30 6.17 -0.77
N VAL A 50 -8.88 5.18 -1.46
CA VAL A 50 -8.85 5.12 -2.93
C VAL A 50 -9.49 6.38 -3.53
N ASP A 51 -10.65 6.78 -3.05
CA ASP A 51 -11.37 7.98 -3.50
C ASP A 51 -10.53 9.25 -3.29
N GLN A 52 -9.88 9.39 -2.12
CA GLN A 52 -9.00 10.53 -1.83
C GLN A 52 -7.88 10.66 -2.86
N VAL A 53 -7.29 9.54 -3.30
CA VAL A 53 -6.22 9.57 -4.29
C VAL A 53 -6.78 9.76 -5.69
N MET A 54 -7.78 8.97 -6.08
CA MET A 54 -8.26 8.90 -7.46
C MET A 54 -9.09 10.11 -7.90
N SER A 55 -9.62 10.91 -6.96
CA SER A 55 -10.43 12.12 -7.25
C SER A 55 -9.63 13.38 -7.61
N GLN A 56 -8.30 13.33 -7.53
CA GLN A 56 -7.42 14.49 -7.74
C GLN A 56 -6.40 14.25 -8.88
N PRO A 57 -5.87 15.32 -9.52
CA PRO A 57 -4.78 15.19 -10.47
C PRO A 57 -3.49 14.71 -9.77
N PRO A 58 -2.62 13.97 -10.47
CA PRO A 58 -2.77 13.54 -11.86
C PRO A 58 -3.63 12.28 -12.01
N TYR A 59 -4.06 11.65 -10.92
CA TYR A 59 -4.70 10.32 -10.92
C TYR A 59 -6.05 10.31 -11.64
N ARG A 60 -6.88 11.33 -11.41
CA ARG A 60 -8.16 11.45 -12.10
C ARG A 60 -8.00 11.67 -13.59
N ASP A 61 -6.88 12.23 -14.06
CA ASP A 61 -6.64 12.61 -15.45
C ASP A 61 -5.76 11.60 -16.20
N ALA A 62 -5.11 10.69 -15.46
CA ALA A 62 -4.21 9.70 -16.02
C ALA A 62 -4.94 8.71 -16.93
N ARG A 63 -4.23 8.16 -17.93
CA ARG A 63 -4.77 7.07 -18.76
C ARG A 63 -5.07 5.82 -17.92
N ARG A 64 -4.15 5.48 -17.02
CA ARG A 64 -4.26 4.34 -16.09
C ARG A 64 -3.48 4.67 -14.82
N VAL A 65 -4.01 4.24 -13.67
CA VAL A 65 -3.35 4.30 -12.37
C VAL A 65 -3.29 2.89 -11.81
N PHE A 66 -2.09 2.32 -11.73
CA PHE A 66 -1.90 0.97 -11.21
C PHE A 66 -1.88 1.01 -9.68
N TRP A 67 -2.80 0.27 -9.06
CA TRP A 67 -2.89 0.12 -7.62
C TRP A 67 -2.30 -1.23 -7.21
N ILE A 68 -1.04 -1.21 -6.78
CA ILE A 68 -0.33 -2.39 -6.30
C ILE A 68 -0.70 -2.61 -4.83
N MET A 69 -1.28 -3.77 -4.51
CA MET A 69 -1.83 -4.08 -3.20
C MET A 69 -1.42 -5.48 -2.76
N ASP A 70 -1.40 -5.71 -1.44
CA ASP A 70 -1.36 -7.06 -0.91
C ASP A 70 -2.77 -7.71 -0.99
N ASN A 71 -2.93 -8.89 -0.40
CA ASN A 71 -4.20 -9.62 -0.38
C ASN A 71 -4.97 -9.43 0.94
N GLY A 72 -4.90 -8.24 1.54
CA GLY A 72 -5.63 -7.89 2.76
C GLY A 72 -7.15 -8.03 2.60
N SER A 73 -7.84 -8.37 3.70
CA SER A 73 -9.28 -8.69 3.68
C SER A 73 -10.17 -7.59 3.08
N SER A 74 -9.78 -6.32 3.21
CA SER A 74 -10.51 -5.17 2.66
C SER A 74 -10.40 -5.01 1.13
N HIS A 75 -9.40 -5.63 0.50
CA HIS A 75 -9.07 -5.37 -0.91
C HIS A 75 -8.58 -6.61 -1.66
N ARG A 76 -8.93 -7.82 -1.20
CA ARG A 76 -8.59 -9.08 -1.86
C ARG A 76 -9.60 -9.49 -2.94
N GLY A 77 -9.10 -10.19 -3.96
CA GLY A 77 -9.88 -10.96 -4.92
C GLY A 77 -10.81 -10.16 -5.83
N GLU A 78 -11.61 -10.88 -6.61
CA GLU A 78 -12.42 -10.32 -7.69
C GLU A 78 -13.46 -9.30 -7.22
N ALA A 79 -14.00 -9.47 -6.00
CA ALA A 79 -14.93 -8.50 -5.44
C ALA A 79 -14.29 -7.11 -5.24
N CYS A 80 -13.00 -7.05 -4.88
CA CYS A 80 -12.26 -5.80 -4.84
C CYS A 80 -12.09 -5.22 -6.25
N VAL A 81 -11.66 -6.06 -7.20
CA VAL A 81 -11.44 -5.65 -8.59
C VAL A 81 -12.69 -4.99 -9.17
N ARG A 82 -13.86 -5.64 -9.03
CA ARG A 82 -15.13 -5.10 -9.52
C ARG A 82 -15.51 -3.77 -8.86
N ARG A 83 -15.41 -3.66 -7.53
CA ARG A 83 -15.74 -2.41 -6.81
C ARG A 83 -14.86 -1.25 -7.27
N LEU A 84 -13.54 -1.46 -7.30
CA LEU A 84 -12.60 -0.38 -7.62
C LEU A 84 -12.68 0.04 -9.08
N THR A 85 -12.80 -0.90 -10.02
CA THR A 85 -12.90 -0.58 -11.45
C THR A 85 -14.25 0.05 -11.82
N HIS A 86 -15.32 -0.29 -11.10
CA HIS A 86 -16.61 0.36 -11.25
C HIS A 86 -16.58 1.81 -10.75
N ALA A 87 -16.01 2.05 -9.56
CA ALA A 87 -15.92 3.40 -8.99
C ALA A 87 -14.91 4.30 -9.72
N HIS A 88 -13.78 3.72 -10.17
CA HIS A 88 -12.66 4.43 -10.78
C HIS A 88 -12.20 3.75 -12.07
N PRO A 89 -12.77 4.09 -13.24
CA PRO A 89 -12.47 3.39 -14.50
C PRO A 89 -11.01 3.43 -14.96
N ARG A 90 -10.22 4.38 -14.45
CA ARG A 90 -8.78 4.53 -14.72
C ARG A 90 -7.91 3.69 -13.77
N LEU A 91 -8.48 3.17 -12.68
CA LEU A 91 -7.77 2.37 -11.70
C LEU A 91 -7.58 0.94 -12.22
N VAL A 92 -6.35 0.45 -12.19
CA VAL A 92 -5.99 -0.93 -12.52
C VAL A 92 -5.51 -1.63 -11.24
N PRO A 93 -6.33 -2.50 -10.61
CA PRO A 93 -5.91 -3.25 -9.43
C PRO A 93 -4.84 -4.27 -9.79
N VAL A 94 -3.78 -4.35 -8.99
CA VAL A 94 -2.71 -5.33 -9.13
C VAL A 94 -2.44 -5.95 -7.77
N HIS A 95 -2.82 -7.22 -7.59
CA HIS A 95 -2.50 -7.97 -6.38
C HIS A 95 -1.11 -8.61 -6.50
N GLY A 96 -0.25 -8.33 -5.53
CA GLY A 96 1.05 -8.98 -5.45
C GLY A 96 0.91 -10.49 -5.16
N PRO A 97 1.89 -11.32 -5.55
CA PRO A 97 1.93 -12.72 -5.16
C PRO A 97 1.88 -12.88 -3.64
N VAL A 98 1.24 -13.95 -3.18
CA VAL A 98 1.23 -14.28 -1.75
C VAL A 98 2.68 -14.46 -1.28
N HIS A 99 3.01 -13.86 -0.14
CA HIS A 99 4.36 -13.82 0.45
C HIS A 99 5.41 -12.96 -0.28
N ALA A 100 5.04 -12.17 -1.30
CA ALA A 100 5.96 -11.26 -2.00
C ALA A 100 5.88 -9.80 -1.49
N SER A 101 5.76 -9.66 -0.17
CA SER A 101 5.51 -8.38 0.52
C SER A 101 6.66 -7.37 0.36
N TRP A 102 7.89 -7.88 0.19
CA TRP A 102 9.09 -7.08 -0.12
C TRP A 102 9.00 -6.30 -1.43
N LEU A 103 8.12 -6.70 -2.36
CA LEU A 103 7.89 -5.99 -3.62
C LEU A 103 6.98 -4.78 -3.43
N ASN A 104 6.22 -4.72 -2.33
CA ASN A 104 5.21 -3.73 -2.08
C ASN A 104 5.79 -2.52 -1.32
N GLN A 105 6.07 -1.42 -2.03
CA GLN A 105 6.75 -0.24 -1.46
C GLN A 105 6.00 0.39 -0.27
N ILE A 106 4.67 0.31 -0.23
CA ILE A 106 3.91 0.84 0.91
C ILE A 106 4.22 0.07 2.21
N GLU A 107 4.57 -1.22 2.14
CA GLU A 107 4.93 -2.00 3.33
C GLU A 107 6.29 -1.57 3.91
N ILE A 108 7.21 -1.16 3.03
CA ILE A 108 8.48 -0.55 3.45
C ILE A 108 8.18 0.78 4.17
N TYR A 109 7.31 1.61 3.62
CA TYR A 109 6.88 2.85 4.27
C TYR A 109 6.25 2.58 5.66
N PHE A 110 5.33 1.61 5.79
CA PHE A 110 4.77 1.23 7.09
C PHE A 110 5.84 0.75 8.07
N SER A 111 6.84 0.00 7.60
CA SER A 111 7.97 -0.43 8.43
C SER A 111 8.85 0.75 8.90
N ILE A 112 8.92 1.84 8.13
CA ILE A 112 9.59 3.08 8.53
C ILE A 112 8.74 3.84 9.55
N VAL A 113 7.44 4.02 9.29
CA VAL A 113 6.49 4.66 10.21
C VAL A 113 6.54 3.98 11.58
N GLN A 114 6.44 2.65 11.64
CA GLN A 114 6.50 1.91 12.89
C GLN A 114 7.76 2.24 13.69
N ARG A 115 8.93 2.16 13.05
CA ARG A 115 10.23 2.34 13.72
C ARG A 115 10.57 3.78 14.07
N LYS A 116 10.09 4.76 13.29
CA LYS A 116 10.52 6.16 13.39
C LYS A 116 9.45 7.09 13.95
N ALA A 117 8.18 6.76 13.79
CA ALA A 117 7.08 7.60 14.23
C ALA A 117 6.35 7.02 15.45
N LEU A 118 6.22 5.69 15.54
CA LEU A 118 5.38 5.00 16.52
C LEU A 118 6.15 4.17 17.55
N THR A 119 7.49 4.29 17.59
CA THR A 119 8.34 3.57 18.56
C THR A 119 9.23 4.57 19.31
N PRO A 120 9.20 4.61 20.66
CA PRO A 120 8.23 3.91 21.52
C PRO A 120 6.79 4.37 21.27
N ASN A 121 5.82 3.57 21.70
CA ASN A 121 4.39 3.83 21.47
C ASN A 121 3.74 4.47 22.71
N ASP A 122 4.21 5.65 23.09
CA ASP A 122 3.93 6.33 24.37
C ASP A 122 2.85 7.44 24.25
N PHE A 123 1.98 7.34 23.25
CA PHE A 123 0.92 8.33 23.02
C PHE A 123 -0.19 8.29 24.07
N THR A 124 -0.70 9.48 24.41
CA THR A 124 -1.76 9.69 25.39
C THR A 124 -3.17 9.64 24.81
N SER A 125 -3.32 9.74 23.48
CA SER A 125 -4.61 9.70 22.79
C SER A 125 -4.47 9.27 21.32
N LEU A 126 -5.56 8.80 20.71
CA LEU A 126 -5.59 8.48 19.28
C LEU A 126 -5.40 9.72 18.40
N GLN A 127 -5.80 10.89 18.89
CA GLN A 127 -5.59 12.17 18.23
C GLN A 127 -4.09 12.51 18.16
N ASP A 128 -3.32 12.19 19.21
CA ASP A 128 -1.86 12.38 19.21
C ASP A 128 -1.20 11.48 18.17
N VAL A 129 -1.64 10.22 18.07
CA VAL A 129 -1.16 9.29 17.05
C VAL A 129 -1.50 9.80 15.64
N ALA A 130 -2.75 10.28 15.42
CA ALA A 130 -3.19 10.83 14.14
C ALA A 130 -2.29 12.00 13.70
N LYS A 131 -2.08 12.95 14.61
CA LYS A 131 -1.25 14.13 14.39
C LYS A 131 0.22 13.75 14.15
N ARG A 132 0.73 12.75 14.86
CA ARG A 132 2.08 12.22 14.67
C ARG A 132 2.25 11.62 13.28
N LEU A 133 1.30 10.81 12.83
CA LEU A 133 1.31 10.20 11.50
C LEU A 133 1.23 11.26 10.40
N GLU A 134 0.32 12.22 10.52
CA GLU A 134 0.16 13.31 9.55
C GLU A 134 1.43 14.18 9.45
N ASN A 135 2.07 14.50 10.58
CA ASN A 135 3.35 15.19 10.60
C ASN A 135 4.47 14.34 9.98
N PHE A 136 4.48 13.04 10.25
CA PHE A 136 5.46 12.13 9.70
C PHE A 136 5.29 11.96 8.19
N GLU A 137 4.06 11.92 7.66
CA GLU A 137 3.77 11.93 6.23
C GLU A 137 4.41 13.15 5.56
N ARG A 138 4.13 14.36 6.06
CA ARG A 138 4.74 15.60 5.53
C ARG A 138 6.26 15.59 5.58
N TYR A 139 6.82 15.15 6.70
CA TYR A 139 8.27 15.05 6.84
C TYR A 139 8.85 14.04 5.85
N TYR A 140 8.25 12.86 5.72
CA TYR A 140 8.68 11.82 4.79
C TYR A 140 8.67 12.34 3.36
N GLU A 141 7.58 12.99 2.91
CA GLU A 141 7.50 13.61 1.58
C GLU A 141 8.62 14.64 1.32
N SER A 142 9.01 15.42 2.35
CA SER A 142 10.06 16.44 2.20
C SER A 142 11.46 15.87 1.98
N ILE A 143 11.72 14.63 2.40
CA ILE A 143 13.04 13.99 2.32
C ILE A 143 13.06 12.79 1.36
N ALA A 144 11.90 12.26 0.98
CA ALA A 144 11.79 11.09 0.15
C ALA A 144 12.22 11.42 -1.27
N LYS A 145 12.93 10.48 -1.89
CA LYS A 145 13.29 10.54 -3.30
C LYS A 145 12.36 9.62 -4.08
N PRO A 146 11.91 10.01 -5.28
CA PRO A 146 11.20 9.12 -6.19
C PRO A 146 11.90 7.78 -6.34
N PHE A 147 11.11 6.72 -6.41
CA PHE A 147 11.65 5.39 -6.62
C PHE A 147 12.00 5.20 -8.09
N GLU A 148 13.28 4.92 -8.37
CA GLU A 148 13.76 4.63 -9.72
C GLU A 148 13.82 3.12 -9.95
N TRP A 149 12.87 2.63 -10.75
CA TRP A 149 12.88 1.24 -11.21
C TRP A 149 14.00 1.04 -12.23
N LYS A 150 15.05 0.32 -11.82
CA LYS A 150 16.14 -0.09 -12.74
C LYS A 150 15.78 -1.31 -13.58
N PHE A 151 14.82 -2.12 -13.13
CA PHE A 151 14.34 -3.31 -13.84
C PHE A 151 13.25 -2.93 -14.82
N THR A 152 13.55 -3.03 -16.11
CA THR A 152 12.69 -2.57 -17.20
C THR A 152 11.81 -3.69 -17.75
N ARG A 153 10.87 -3.32 -18.62
CA ARG A 153 10.10 -4.28 -19.41
C ARG A 153 10.99 -5.18 -20.29
N ALA A 154 12.10 -4.63 -20.81
CA ALA A 154 13.04 -5.40 -21.62
C ALA A 154 13.73 -6.47 -20.77
N ASP A 155 14.15 -6.12 -19.54
CA ASP A 155 14.75 -7.05 -18.60
C ASP A 155 13.78 -8.19 -18.22
N LEU A 156 12.50 -7.86 -17.99
CA LEU A 156 11.46 -8.86 -17.74
C LEU A 156 11.31 -9.83 -18.91
N ASN A 157 11.22 -9.31 -20.13
CA ASN A 157 11.07 -10.14 -21.33
C ASN A 157 12.27 -11.08 -21.52
N ALA A 158 13.48 -10.57 -21.32
CA ALA A 158 14.71 -11.35 -21.37
C ALA A 158 14.74 -12.46 -20.30
N LEU A 159 14.33 -12.12 -19.07
CA LEU A 159 14.24 -13.09 -17.97
C LEU A 159 13.25 -14.22 -18.27
N ILE A 160 12.05 -13.89 -18.77
CA ILE A 160 11.03 -14.88 -19.16
C ILE A 160 11.54 -15.79 -20.27
N ALA A 161 12.20 -15.22 -21.28
CA ALA A 161 12.79 -16.01 -22.37
C ALA A 161 13.83 -17.01 -21.83
N ARG A 162 14.72 -16.56 -20.94
CA ARG A 162 15.72 -17.42 -20.30
C ARG A 162 15.10 -18.54 -19.47
N MET A 163 14.05 -18.25 -18.68
CA MET A 163 13.35 -19.27 -17.88
C MET A 163 12.68 -20.34 -18.74
N ARG A 164 12.10 -19.95 -19.88
CA ARG A 164 11.50 -20.88 -20.84
C ARG A 164 12.52 -21.82 -21.48
N LEU A 165 13.73 -21.32 -21.73
CA LEU A 165 14.83 -22.13 -22.28
C LEU A 165 15.45 -23.09 -21.24
N ALA A 166 15.40 -22.72 -19.95
CA ALA A 166 16.00 -23.49 -18.86
C ALA A 166 15.10 -24.63 -18.33
N THR A 167 13.84 -24.72 -18.76
CA THR A 167 12.93 -25.81 -18.36
C THR A 167 13.03 -26.93 -19.40
N PRO A 168 13.55 -28.13 -19.08
CA PRO A 168 13.56 -29.24 -20.03
C PRO A 168 12.11 -29.57 -20.41
N ARG A 169 11.83 -29.79 -21.70
CA ARG A 169 10.59 -30.46 -22.09
C ARG A 169 10.60 -31.83 -21.43
N SER A 170 9.70 -32.08 -20.49
CA SER A 170 9.39 -33.43 -20.05
C SER A 170 8.90 -34.20 -21.27
N SER A 171 9.76 -35.03 -21.85
CA SER A 171 9.39 -36.01 -22.87
C SER A 171 8.55 -37.09 -22.18
N HIS A 172 7.25 -37.12 -22.50
CA HIS A 172 6.42 -38.32 -22.38
C HIS A 172 6.68 -39.24 -23.57
#